data_AF-A0A0F3NGH5-F1
#
_entry.id   AF-A0A0F3NGH5-F1
#
_cell.length_a   1.000
_cell.length_b   1.000
_cell.length_c   1.000
_cell.angle_alpha   90.00
_cell.angle_beta   90.00
_cell.angle_gamma   90.00
#
_symmetry.space_group_name_H-M   'P 1'
#
loop_
_entity.id
_entity.type
_entity.pdbx_description
1 polymer ?
#
loop_
_entity_poly.entity_id
_entity_poly.type
_entity_poly.pdbx_seq_one_letter_code
_entity_poly.pdbx_strand_id
1 'polypeptide(L)'
;MSERFKTKGIRDSGSKEDEADTVYLLAKELAYDVVTGQTDNLAAALAKTSGKDIVQFANAVKISHSEIDKKVCNNTHGDRDSHQSGPTGFAAEATQTAVAQCSGFAGKQEGLTFSKFATEVKIGEKNWPTGRVKTSGSAQDAKQNSNAIAVATDLVNLNRDEKTIVAGLLAKTIEGGEVVEIRAVSSTSVMVNACYDLLSEGLGVVPYACVGLGGNFVGVVDGHITNHSSSDPVCH
;
A
#
# COMPACT_ATOMS: atom_id res chain seq x y z
N MET A 1 -18.55 -25.66 21.66
CA MET A 1 -17.87 -24.99 22.79
C MET A 1 -17.44 -23.62 22.27
N SER A 2 -18.25 -22.59 22.56
CA SER A 2 -18.00 -21.20 22.16
C SER A 2 -17.19 -20.53 23.26
N GLU A 3 -16.04 -19.96 22.92
CA GLU A 3 -15.35 -19.00 23.79
C GLU A 3 -15.52 -17.59 23.21
N ARG A 4 -16.26 -16.77 23.96
CA ARG A 4 -16.39 -15.33 23.75
C ARG A 4 -15.37 -14.63 24.64
N PHE A 5 -14.35 -14.02 24.06
CA PHE A 5 -13.54 -13.04 24.78
C PHE A 5 -14.16 -11.65 24.62
N LYS A 6 -14.73 -11.16 25.72
CA LYS A 6 -15.09 -9.74 25.91
C LYS A 6 -13.86 -8.99 26.38
N THR A 7 -13.37 -8.04 25.60
CA THR A 7 -12.46 -7.00 26.09
C THR A 7 -13.27 -5.76 26.48
N LYS A 8 -13.23 -5.45 27.77
CA LYS A 8 -13.83 -4.26 28.38
C LYS A 8 -12.81 -3.13 28.28
N GLY A 9 -13.18 -2.04 27.61
CA GLY A 9 -12.31 -0.92 27.33
C GLY A 9 -11.95 -0.08 28.56
N ILE A 10 -10.73 0.48 28.51
CA ILE A 10 -10.32 1.67 29.23
C ILE A 10 -9.64 2.56 28.18
N ARG A 11 -10.26 3.70 27.87
CA ARG A 11 -9.68 4.79 27.08
C ARG A 11 -8.83 5.63 28.04
N ASP A 12 -7.58 5.96 27.67
CA ASP A 12 -7.19 7.36 27.47
C ASP A 12 -5.79 7.49 26.83
N SER A 13 -5.64 8.55 26.02
CA SER A 13 -4.40 9.14 25.47
C SER A 13 -3.55 8.35 24.45
N GLY A 14 -3.63 8.74 23.16
CA GLY A 14 -2.63 8.33 22.15
C GLY A 14 -3.04 8.40 20.67
N SER A 15 -3.83 9.38 20.24
CA SER A 15 -4.53 9.43 18.93
C SER A 15 -3.66 9.66 17.68
N LYS A 16 -2.48 9.03 17.59
CA LYS A 16 -1.63 8.99 16.38
C LYS A 16 -0.94 7.65 16.15
N GLU A 17 -0.70 6.87 17.21
CA GLU A 17 -0.01 5.58 17.11
C GLU A 17 -0.98 4.45 16.72
N ASP A 18 -2.22 4.48 17.22
CA ASP A 18 -3.27 3.50 16.86
C ASP A 18 -3.72 3.59 15.38
N GLU A 19 -3.66 4.77 14.76
CA GLU A 19 -3.97 4.94 13.33
C GLU A 19 -2.84 4.39 12.44
N ALA A 20 -1.57 4.56 12.84
CA ALA A 20 -0.46 4.02 12.08
C ALA A 20 -0.43 2.48 12.12
N ASP A 21 -0.66 1.88 13.29
CA ASP A 21 -0.68 0.42 13.46
C ASP A 21 -1.88 -0.22 12.73
N THR A 22 -3.05 0.42 12.72
CA THR A 22 -4.22 -0.07 11.97
C THR A 22 -4.03 0.08 10.45
N VAL A 23 -3.38 1.14 9.97
CA VAL A 23 -3.02 1.33 8.55
C VAL A 23 -1.96 0.32 8.10
N TYR A 24 -0.95 0.04 8.94
CA TYR A 24 0.10 -0.93 8.65
C TYR A 24 -0.42 -2.38 8.52
N LEU A 25 -1.35 -2.77 9.40
CA LEU A 25 -2.00 -4.08 9.31
C LEU A 25 -2.85 -4.20 8.05
N LEU A 26 -3.58 -3.15 7.69
CA LEU A 26 -4.46 -3.14 6.52
C LEU A 26 -3.70 -3.36 5.20
N ALA A 27 -2.54 -2.73 5.03
CA ALA A 27 -1.75 -2.85 3.82
C ALA A 27 -1.08 -4.22 3.65
N LYS A 28 -0.62 -4.83 4.75
CA LYS A 28 -0.13 -6.21 4.74
C LYS A 28 -1.23 -7.22 4.41
N GLU A 29 -2.42 -7.02 4.96
CA GLU A 29 -3.58 -7.86 4.64
C GLU A 29 -3.94 -7.74 3.15
N LEU A 30 -4.00 -6.52 2.62
CA LEU A 30 -4.27 -6.27 1.19
C LEU A 30 -3.25 -6.98 0.27
N ALA A 31 -1.96 -6.89 0.59
CA ALA A 31 -0.90 -7.55 -0.18
C ALA A 31 -1.02 -9.08 -0.11
N TYR A 32 -1.34 -9.62 1.06
CA TYR A 32 -1.55 -11.05 1.26
C TYR A 32 -2.77 -11.57 0.51
N ASP A 33 -3.89 -10.85 0.55
CA ASP A 33 -5.14 -11.24 -0.12
C ASP A 33 -5.00 -11.29 -1.64
N VAL A 34 -4.24 -10.35 -2.24
CA VAL A 34 -3.93 -10.37 -3.69
C VAL A 34 -3.16 -11.64 -4.06
N VAL A 35 -2.12 -11.98 -3.30
CA VAL A 35 -1.25 -13.13 -3.60
C VAL A 35 -1.97 -14.44 -3.36
N THR A 36 -2.77 -14.53 -2.30
CA THR A 36 -3.53 -15.74 -1.94
C THR A 36 -4.85 -15.89 -2.71
N GLY A 37 -5.30 -14.85 -3.41
CA GLY A 37 -6.51 -14.88 -4.21
C GLY A 37 -7.80 -14.77 -3.39
N GLN A 38 -7.76 -14.13 -2.22
CA GLN A 38 -8.94 -13.92 -1.39
C GLN A 38 -9.76 -12.72 -1.88
N THR A 39 -10.51 -12.89 -2.97
CA THR A 39 -11.25 -11.80 -3.63
C THR A 39 -12.20 -11.05 -2.69
N ASP A 40 -12.94 -11.76 -1.83
CA ASP A 40 -13.92 -11.14 -0.94
C ASP A 40 -13.25 -10.28 0.16
N ASN A 41 -12.15 -10.77 0.74
CA ASN A 41 -11.40 -10.04 1.75
C ASN A 41 -10.70 -8.82 1.13
N LEU A 42 -10.07 -9.01 -0.04
CA LEU A 42 -9.48 -7.93 -0.81
C LEU A 42 -10.50 -6.86 -1.17
N ALA A 43 -11.69 -7.24 -1.65
CA ALA A 43 -12.75 -6.31 -1.99
C ALA A 43 -13.23 -5.54 -0.75
N ALA A 44 -13.40 -6.21 0.39
CA ALA A 44 -13.80 -5.58 1.64
C ALA A 44 -12.76 -4.59 2.17
N ALA A 45 -11.47 -4.91 2.04
CA ALA A 45 -10.38 -4.02 2.43
C ALA A 45 -10.24 -2.83 1.47
N LEU A 46 -10.26 -3.05 0.15
CA LEU A 46 -10.27 -1.98 -0.87
C LEU A 46 -11.47 -1.04 -0.70
N ALA A 47 -12.64 -1.56 -0.31
CA ALA A 47 -13.80 -0.73 -0.05
C ALA A 47 -13.65 0.23 1.14
N LYS A 48 -12.74 -0.08 2.08
CA LYS A 48 -12.38 0.79 3.20
C LYS A 48 -11.26 1.78 2.85
N THR A 49 -10.47 1.49 1.82
CA THR A 49 -9.43 2.39 1.30
C THR A 49 -10.07 3.59 0.61
N SER A 50 -9.52 4.79 0.84
CA SER A 50 -10.06 6.00 0.24
C SER A 50 -9.86 5.97 -1.27
N GLY A 51 -10.82 6.53 -2.03
CA GLY A 51 -10.70 6.60 -3.48
C GLY A 51 -9.46 7.38 -3.96
N LYS A 52 -8.96 8.34 -3.14
CA LYS A 52 -7.74 9.09 -3.43
C LYS A 52 -6.51 8.19 -3.41
N ASP A 53 -6.41 7.30 -2.43
CA ASP A 53 -5.29 6.35 -2.33
C ASP A 53 -5.35 5.33 -3.48
N ILE A 54 -6.55 4.93 -3.91
CA ILE A 54 -6.74 4.08 -5.09
C ILE A 54 -6.31 4.79 -6.39
N VAL A 55 -6.57 6.10 -6.51
CA VAL A 55 -6.05 6.90 -7.65
C VAL A 55 -4.52 6.92 -7.64
N GLN A 56 -3.89 7.09 -6.47
CA GLN A 56 -2.44 7.06 -6.34
C GLN A 56 -1.88 5.67 -6.70
N PHE A 57 -2.53 4.60 -6.22
CA PHE A 57 -2.20 3.23 -6.56
C PHE A 57 -2.30 2.97 -8.07
N ALA A 58 -3.40 3.39 -8.72
CA ALA A 58 -3.56 3.26 -10.17
C ALA A 58 -2.46 4.01 -10.95
N ASN A 59 -2.08 5.20 -10.49
CA ASN A 59 -0.98 5.96 -11.09
C ASN A 59 0.38 5.26 -10.90
N ALA A 60 0.63 4.67 -9.72
CA ALA A 60 1.84 3.89 -9.47
C ALA A 60 1.93 2.65 -10.37
N VAL A 61 0.82 1.92 -10.56
CA VAL A 61 0.74 0.79 -11.49
C VAL A 61 1.04 1.25 -12.92
N LYS A 62 0.43 2.34 -13.38
CA LYS A 62 0.69 2.90 -14.72
C LYS A 62 2.17 3.22 -14.96
N ILE A 63 2.83 3.86 -13.98
CA ILE A 63 4.23 4.29 -14.10
C ILE A 63 5.18 3.09 -14.06
N SER A 64 4.98 2.17 -13.11
CA SER A 64 5.92 1.08 -12.89
C SER A 64 5.67 -0.12 -13.81
N HIS A 65 4.41 -0.42 -14.15
CA HIS A 65 4.00 -1.64 -14.85
C HIS A 65 2.77 -1.39 -15.74
N SER A 66 2.96 -0.66 -16.83
CA SER A 66 1.88 -0.28 -17.76
C SER A 66 1.12 -1.46 -18.39
N GLU A 67 1.75 -2.64 -18.50
CA GLU A 67 1.05 -3.86 -18.96
C GLU A 67 0.03 -4.38 -17.94
N ILE A 68 0.24 -4.14 -16.64
CA ILE A 68 -0.74 -4.46 -15.59
C ILE A 68 -1.88 -3.43 -15.61
N ASP A 69 -1.56 -2.15 -15.82
CA ASP A 69 -2.56 -1.06 -15.94
C ASP A 69 -3.61 -1.37 -17.02
N LYS A 70 -3.21 -2.05 -18.11
CA LYS A 70 -4.08 -2.47 -19.22
C LYS A 70 -4.94 -3.70 -18.93
N LYS A 71 -4.78 -4.38 -17.79
CA LYS A 71 -5.50 -5.62 -17.46
C LYS A 71 -6.64 -5.43 -16.47
N VAL A 72 -6.72 -4.25 -15.85
CA VAL A 72 -7.63 -3.98 -14.73
C VAL A 72 -8.69 -2.97 -15.17
N CYS A 73 -9.94 -3.24 -14.78
CA CYS A 73 -11.14 -2.44 -15.07
C CYS A 73 -11.62 -2.41 -16.53
N ASN A 74 -11.17 -3.28 -17.42
CA ASN A 74 -11.59 -3.30 -18.82
C ASN A 74 -12.44 -4.53 -19.23
N ASN A 75 -12.93 -5.29 -18.26
CA ASN A 75 -13.66 -6.54 -18.47
C ASN A 75 -15.19 -6.35 -18.34
N THR A 76 -15.93 -7.44 -18.13
CA THR A 76 -17.41 -7.50 -18.23
C THR A 76 -18.11 -8.00 -16.96
N HIS A 77 -17.42 -8.08 -15.83
CA HIS A 77 -17.95 -8.58 -14.55
C HIS A 77 -18.32 -7.49 -13.55
N GLY A 78 -18.16 -6.22 -13.92
CA GLY A 78 -18.75 -5.11 -13.18
C GLY A 78 -20.28 -5.20 -13.20
N ASP A 79 -20.93 -4.47 -12.29
CA ASP A 79 -22.39 -4.42 -12.30
C ASP A 79 -22.87 -3.83 -13.64
N ARG A 80 -24.06 -4.18 -14.11
CA ARG A 80 -24.54 -3.59 -15.37
C ARG A 80 -26.05 -3.64 -15.44
N ASP A 81 -26.61 -2.61 -16.05
CA ASP A 81 -28.02 -2.57 -16.40
C ASP A 81 -28.21 -2.76 -17.91
N SER A 82 -29.32 -3.38 -18.28
CA SER A 82 -29.75 -3.61 -19.67
C SER A 82 -29.90 -2.33 -20.51
N HIS A 83 -30.01 -1.15 -19.90
CA HIS A 83 -30.21 0.12 -20.59
C HIS A 83 -28.93 0.75 -21.18
N GLN A 84 -27.76 0.14 -20.99
CA GLN A 84 -26.50 0.60 -21.59
C GLN A 84 -26.25 -0.06 -22.96
N SER A 85 -26.26 0.77 -24.02
CA SER A 85 -26.14 0.38 -25.42
C SER A 85 -24.68 0.20 -25.85
N GLY A 86 -23.98 -0.75 -25.24
CA GLY A 86 -22.59 -1.07 -25.57
C GLY A 86 -21.64 0.10 -25.26
N PRO A 87 -21.52 0.51 -23.99
CA PRO A 87 -20.61 1.58 -23.62
C PRO A 87 -19.16 1.18 -23.89
N THR A 88 -18.31 2.12 -24.31
CA THR A 88 -16.92 1.85 -24.72
C THR A 88 -15.89 2.72 -23.99
N GLY A 89 -16.35 3.60 -23.10
CA GLY A 89 -15.48 4.51 -22.36
C GLY A 89 -15.96 4.73 -20.92
N PHE A 90 -15.08 5.34 -20.13
CA PHE A 90 -15.41 5.76 -18.78
C PHE A 90 -16.00 7.17 -18.77
N ALA A 91 -16.81 7.44 -17.76
CA ALA A 91 -17.26 8.78 -17.43
C ALA A 91 -17.59 8.89 -15.94
N ALA A 92 -17.65 10.11 -15.45
CA ALA A 92 -18.01 10.40 -14.07
C ALA A 92 -19.48 10.06 -13.75
N GLU A 93 -20.32 9.90 -14.77
CA GLU A 93 -21.72 9.51 -14.67
C GLU A 93 -22.04 8.46 -15.72
N ALA A 94 -22.83 7.45 -15.36
CA ALA A 94 -23.20 6.40 -16.28
C ALA A 94 -24.20 6.92 -17.32
N THR A 95 -23.90 6.73 -18.60
CA THR A 95 -24.79 7.07 -19.72
C THR A 95 -25.08 5.81 -20.53
N GLN A 96 -25.80 5.97 -21.65
CA GLN A 96 -26.01 4.85 -22.58
C GLN A 96 -24.70 4.37 -23.23
N THR A 97 -23.69 5.24 -23.34
CA THR A 97 -22.44 5.00 -24.09
C THR A 97 -21.17 5.06 -23.23
N ALA A 98 -21.28 5.38 -21.95
CA ALA A 98 -20.17 5.41 -21.00
C ALA A 98 -20.53 4.76 -19.66
N VAL A 99 -19.54 4.14 -19.02
CA VAL A 99 -19.68 3.50 -17.70
C VAL A 99 -19.04 4.37 -16.61
N ALA A 100 -19.66 4.40 -15.44
CA ALA A 100 -19.11 5.02 -14.23
C ALA A 100 -18.73 3.97 -13.19
N GLN A 101 -18.15 2.86 -13.66
CA GLN A 101 -17.71 1.75 -12.82
C GLN A 101 -16.63 0.91 -13.51
N CYS A 102 -15.89 0.14 -12.73
CA CYS A 102 -14.84 -0.77 -13.17
C CYS A 102 -15.45 -2.01 -13.82
N SER A 103 -14.93 -2.42 -14.99
CA SER A 103 -15.34 -3.64 -15.70
C SER A 103 -16.85 -3.75 -16.00
N GLY A 104 -17.57 -2.61 -16.10
CA GLY A 104 -19.01 -2.54 -16.37
C GLY A 104 -19.40 -2.63 -17.85
N PHE A 105 -18.54 -3.21 -18.70
CA PHE A 105 -18.72 -3.20 -20.15
C PHE A 105 -19.52 -4.42 -20.64
N ALA A 106 -20.15 -4.30 -21.81
CA ALA A 106 -20.83 -5.43 -22.47
C ALA A 106 -19.84 -6.42 -23.11
N GLY A 107 -18.63 -5.95 -23.43
CA GLY A 107 -17.53 -6.72 -23.98
C GLY A 107 -16.21 -6.11 -23.51
N LYS A 108 -15.14 -6.90 -23.50
CA LYS A 108 -13.80 -6.42 -23.11
C LYS A 108 -13.40 -5.22 -23.97
N GLN A 109 -12.92 -4.16 -23.35
CA GLN A 109 -12.52 -2.93 -24.04
C GLN A 109 -11.00 -2.80 -24.12
N GLU A 110 -10.45 -3.00 -25.32
CA GLU A 110 -9.03 -2.78 -25.57
C GLU A 110 -8.71 -1.28 -25.51
N GLY A 111 -7.61 -0.90 -24.84
CA GLY A 111 -7.17 0.51 -24.71
C GLY A 111 -7.77 1.29 -23.53
N LEU A 112 -8.66 0.67 -22.75
CA LEU A 112 -9.02 1.14 -21.41
C LEU A 112 -8.07 0.56 -20.37
N THR A 113 -7.79 1.36 -19.34
CA THR A 113 -6.80 1.04 -18.31
C THR A 113 -7.32 1.41 -16.92
N PHE A 114 -6.68 0.87 -15.89
CA PHE A 114 -7.02 1.16 -14.50
C PHE A 114 -6.82 2.62 -14.13
N SER A 115 -5.74 3.24 -14.60
CA SER A 115 -5.50 4.66 -14.44
C SER A 115 -6.56 5.55 -15.11
N LYS A 116 -7.06 5.16 -16.30
CA LYS A 116 -8.21 5.84 -16.93
C LYS A 116 -9.49 5.66 -16.12
N PHE A 117 -9.78 4.45 -15.62
CA PHE A 117 -10.89 4.23 -14.71
C PHE A 117 -10.81 5.18 -13.50
N ALA A 118 -9.65 5.23 -12.83
CA ALA A 118 -9.46 6.03 -11.63
C ALA A 118 -9.71 7.53 -11.87
N THR A 119 -9.30 8.04 -13.03
CA THR A 119 -9.39 9.46 -13.39
C THR A 119 -10.73 9.84 -14.01
N GLU A 120 -11.18 9.11 -15.04
CA GLU A 120 -12.38 9.45 -15.82
C GLU A 120 -13.68 9.15 -15.05
N VAL A 121 -13.70 8.11 -14.20
CA VAL A 121 -14.84 7.83 -13.30
C VAL A 121 -14.81 8.72 -12.05
N LYS A 122 -13.71 9.44 -11.82
CA LYS A 122 -13.49 10.35 -10.68
C LYS A 122 -13.52 9.66 -9.32
N ILE A 123 -12.94 8.46 -9.20
CA ILE A 123 -13.01 7.64 -7.97
C ILE A 123 -12.42 8.33 -6.73
N GLY A 124 -11.49 9.28 -6.93
CA GLY A 124 -10.92 10.10 -5.85
C GLY A 124 -11.87 11.16 -5.28
N GLU A 125 -12.96 11.48 -5.98
CA GLU A 125 -13.96 12.48 -5.58
C GLU A 125 -15.33 11.84 -5.30
N LYS A 126 -15.74 10.88 -6.12
CA LYS A 126 -17.05 10.21 -6.08
C LYS A 126 -16.98 8.83 -6.75
N ASN A 127 -18.05 8.04 -6.70
CA ASN A 127 -18.12 6.72 -7.34
C ASN A 127 -17.13 5.67 -6.77
N TRP A 128 -16.63 5.86 -5.55
CA TRP A 128 -15.87 4.84 -4.81
C TRP A 128 -16.45 4.66 -3.41
N PRO A 129 -16.56 3.43 -2.87
CA PRO A 129 -16.24 2.13 -3.50
C PRO A 129 -17.36 1.57 -4.39
N THR A 130 -18.48 2.28 -4.50
CA THR A 130 -19.64 1.90 -5.31
C THR A 130 -19.66 2.72 -6.60
N GLY A 131 -19.71 2.04 -7.74
CA GLY A 131 -19.87 2.68 -9.05
C GLY A 131 -21.31 3.07 -9.36
N ARG A 132 -21.55 3.60 -10.55
CA ARG A 132 -22.91 3.95 -11.03
C ARG A 132 -23.27 3.21 -12.31
N VAL A 133 -24.55 2.84 -12.42
CA VAL A 133 -25.17 2.20 -13.59
C VAL A 133 -26.24 3.10 -14.19
N LYS A 134 -26.41 3.03 -15.51
CA LYS A 134 -27.49 3.74 -16.22
C LYS A 134 -28.73 2.87 -16.23
N THR A 135 -29.74 3.25 -15.48
CA THR A 135 -31.08 2.65 -15.54
C THR A 135 -31.92 3.31 -16.64
N SER A 136 -33.21 2.97 -16.78
CA SER A 136 -34.11 3.63 -17.74
C SER A 136 -34.14 5.16 -17.59
N GLY A 137 -34.08 5.64 -16.34
CA GLY A 137 -34.12 7.06 -15.96
C GLY A 137 -32.74 7.72 -15.87
N SER A 138 -32.28 8.06 -14.68
CA SER A 138 -30.95 8.63 -14.45
C SER A 138 -29.91 7.56 -14.11
N ALA A 139 -28.64 7.96 -14.01
CA ALA A 139 -27.64 7.13 -13.35
C ALA A 139 -28.06 6.87 -11.89
N GLN A 140 -27.87 5.65 -11.42
CA GLN A 140 -28.11 5.22 -10.05
C GLN A 140 -26.89 4.48 -9.52
N ASP A 141 -26.81 4.35 -8.21
CA ASP A 141 -25.76 3.56 -7.59
C ASP A 141 -25.91 2.10 -8.01
N ALA A 142 -24.78 1.48 -8.34
CA ALA A 142 -24.70 0.05 -8.59
C ALA A 142 -24.87 -0.72 -7.27
N LYS A 143 -24.75 -2.05 -7.34
CA LYS A 143 -24.59 -2.89 -6.15
C LYS A 143 -23.49 -2.34 -5.24
N GLN A 144 -23.72 -2.45 -3.94
CA GLN A 144 -22.79 -1.98 -2.92
C GLN A 144 -21.37 -2.51 -3.19
N ASN A 145 -20.39 -1.61 -3.13
CA ASN A 145 -18.96 -1.90 -3.35
C ASN A 145 -18.62 -2.44 -4.75
N SER A 146 -19.47 -2.22 -5.76
CA SER A 146 -19.27 -2.78 -7.11
C SER A 146 -17.89 -2.49 -7.70
N ASN A 147 -17.33 -1.28 -7.50
CA ASN A 147 -16.01 -0.94 -8.01
C ASN A 147 -14.90 -1.67 -7.24
N ALA A 148 -14.97 -1.72 -5.91
CA ALA A 148 -13.99 -2.43 -5.10
C ALA A 148 -13.98 -3.94 -5.43
N ILE A 149 -15.16 -4.55 -5.61
CA ILE A 149 -15.31 -5.96 -6.00
C ILE A 149 -14.72 -6.20 -7.39
N ALA A 150 -15.04 -5.34 -8.37
CA ALA A 150 -14.53 -5.48 -9.74
C ALA A 150 -13.01 -5.32 -9.82
N VAL A 151 -12.44 -4.33 -9.10
CA VAL A 151 -10.98 -4.15 -8.99
C VAL A 151 -10.35 -5.38 -8.33
N ALA A 152 -10.86 -5.84 -7.18
CA ALA A 152 -10.34 -7.02 -6.51
C ALA A 152 -10.32 -8.25 -7.43
N THR A 153 -11.41 -8.46 -8.17
CA THR A 153 -11.56 -9.56 -9.14
C THR A 153 -10.48 -9.48 -10.22
N ASP A 154 -10.22 -8.29 -10.77
CA ASP A 154 -9.16 -8.13 -11.77
C ASP A 154 -7.76 -8.38 -11.18
N LEU A 155 -7.48 -7.86 -9.97
CA LEU A 155 -6.18 -8.03 -9.30
C LEU A 155 -5.87 -9.50 -8.96
N VAL A 156 -6.86 -10.27 -8.48
CA VAL A 156 -6.66 -11.70 -8.18
C VAL A 156 -6.58 -12.58 -9.44
N ASN A 157 -6.96 -12.07 -10.60
CA ASN A 157 -6.88 -12.79 -11.87
C ASN A 157 -5.57 -12.52 -12.63
N LEU A 158 -4.70 -11.64 -12.11
CA LEU A 158 -3.35 -11.44 -12.62
C LEU A 158 -2.49 -12.71 -12.47
N ASN A 159 -1.38 -12.78 -13.21
CA ASN A 159 -0.45 -13.89 -13.02
C ASN A 159 0.33 -13.75 -11.69
N ARG A 160 1.06 -14.80 -11.27
CA ARG A 160 1.74 -14.84 -9.97
C ARG A 160 2.74 -13.69 -9.76
N ASP A 161 3.50 -13.35 -10.78
CA ASP A 161 4.52 -12.30 -10.69
C ASP A 161 3.86 -10.92 -10.64
N GLU A 162 2.84 -10.71 -11.47
CA GLU A 162 2.02 -9.49 -11.48
C GLU A 162 1.30 -9.26 -10.15
N LYS A 163 0.77 -10.31 -9.53
CA LYS A 163 0.19 -10.25 -8.18
C LYS A 163 1.19 -9.77 -7.15
N THR A 164 2.42 -10.30 -7.20
CA THR A 164 3.49 -9.94 -6.27
C THR A 164 3.87 -8.46 -6.43
N ILE A 165 3.95 -7.99 -7.68
CA ILE A 165 4.19 -6.59 -8.01
C ILE A 165 3.07 -5.69 -7.48
N VAL A 166 1.82 -6.04 -7.76
CA VAL A 166 0.65 -5.26 -7.32
C VAL A 166 0.54 -5.22 -5.81
N ALA A 167 0.77 -6.34 -5.13
CA ALA A 167 0.77 -6.42 -3.68
C ALA A 167 1.83 -5.47 -3.07
N GLY A 168 3.04 -5.44 -3.64
CA GLY A 168 4.08 -4.51 -3.21
C GLY A 168 3.74 -3.04 -3.48
N LEU A 169 3.14 -2.74 -4.63
CA LEU A 169 2.68 -1.39 -4.95
C LEU A 169 1.55 -0.92 -4.02
N LEU A 170 0.55 -1.76 -3.78
CA LEU A 170 -0.55 -1.48 -2.84
C LEU A 170 -0.02 -1.15 -1.45
N ALA A 171 0.87 -2.00 -0.92
CA ALA A 171 1.47 -1.76 0.38
C ALA A 171 2.21 -0.42 0.42
N LYS A 172 3.05 -0.15 -0.58
CA LYS A 172 3.79 1.12 -0.66
C LYS A 172 2.87 2.35 -0.73
N THR A 173 1.78 2.27 -1.49
CA THR A 173 0.88 3.41 -1.70
C THR A 173 -0.08 3.66 -0.53
N ILE A 174 -0.55 2.61 0.13
CA ILE A 174 -1.57 2.71 1.19
C ILE A 174 -0.91 2.90 2.56
N GLU A 175 0.31 2.41 2.79
CA GLU A 175 1.06 2.68 4.02
C GLU A 175 1.64 4.11 4.08
N GLY A 176 1.46 4.92 3.03
CA GLY A 176 2.12 6.22 2.96
C GLY A 176 3.64 6.10 2.79
N GLY A 177 4.10 5.07 2.07
CA GLY A 177 5.48 4.85 1.68
C GLY A 177 5.97 5.87 0.64
N GLU A 178 5.66 7.15 0.82
CA GLU A 178 6.63 8.18 0.48
C GLU A 178 7.80 7.94 1.44
N VAL A 179 8.80 7.20 0.97
CA VAL A 179 10.16 7.55 1.37
C VAL A 179 10.27 9.00 0.94
N VAL A 180 10.01 9.92 1.87
CA VAL A 180 10.52 11.27 1.74
C VAL A 180 11.98 11.03 1.44
N GLU A 181 12.42 11.42 0.26
CA GLU A 181 13.82 11.50 -0.07
C GLU A 181 14.38 12.47 0.97
N ILE A 182 14.78 11.97 2.14
CA ILE A 182 15.39 12.81 3.15
C ILE A 182 16.75 13.14 2.57
N ARG A 183 16.81 14.24 1.83
CA ARG A 183 18.05 14.92 1.55
C ARG A 183 18.55 15.42 2.89
N ALA A 184 19.48 14.64 3.43
CA ALA A 184 20.24 14.79 4.66
C ALA A 184 19.53 14.35 5.96
N VAL A 185 19.74 13.09 6.34
CA VAL A 185 20.11 12.80 7.74
C VAL A 185 21.52 12.24 7.72
N SER A 186 22.49 13.06 8.13
CA SER A 186 23.82 12.57 8.50
C SER A 186 23.66 11.79 9.80
N SER A 187 23.43 10.48 9.70
CA SER A 187 23.43 9.60 10.86
C SER A 187 24.88 9.38 11.31
N THR A 188 25.45 10.32 12.06
CA THR A 188 26.61 9.99 12.90
C THR A 188 26.09 9.14 14.05
N SER A 189 26.16 7.82 13.91
CA SER A 189 25.92 6.91 15.03
C SER A 189 27.10 7.03 16.00
N VAL A 190 26.98 7.90 17.01
CA VAL A 190 27.92 7.91 18.14
C VAL A 190 27.45 6.85 19.11
N MET A 191 28.29 5.84 19.26
CA MET A 191 28.05 4.71 20.12
C MET A 191 28.86 4.92 21.42
N VAL A 192 28.17 5.19 22.53
CA VAL A 192 28.78 5.53 23.83
C VAL A 192 28.82 4.27 24.70
N ASN A 193 29.98 3.95 25.27
CA ASN A 193 30.14 2.81 26.16
C ASN A 193 30.34 3.26 27.61
N ALA A 194 29.51 2.77 28.52
CA ALA A 194 29.68 2.94 29.97
C ALA A 194 30.21 1.63 30.56
N CYS A 195 31.41 1.66 31.12
CA CYS A 195 31.98 0.51 31.84
C CYS A 195 31.70 0.67 33.34
N TYR A 196 31.16 -0.37 33.96
CA TYR A 196 31.03 -0.47 35.42
C TYR A 196 31.96 -1.55 35.95
N ASP A 197 32.78 -1.20 36.94
CA ASP A 197 33.68 -2.13 37.62
C ASP A 197 33.02 -2.55 38.94
N LEU A 198 32.53 -3.79 39.00
CA LEU A 198 31.90 -4.37 40.20
C LEU A 198 33.00 -5.09 40.98
N LEU A 199 33.70 -4.35 41.85
CA LEU A 199 34.69 -4.92 42.75
C LEU A 199 33.98 -5.77 43.83
N SER A 200 34.05 -7.09 43.71
CA SER A 200 33.74 -8.00 44.81
C SER A 200 35.01 -8.77 45.18
N GLU A 201 35.57 -8.47 46.35
CA GLU A 201 36.75 -9.11 46.90
C GLU A 201 36.45 -10.61 47.17
N GLY A 202 37.27 -11.52 46.63
CA GLY A 202 37.35 -12.90 47.16
C GLY A 202 37.33 -14.09 46.20
N LEU A 203 37.34 -13.94 44.87
CA LEU A 203 37.60 -15.05 43.93
C LEU A 203 38.55 -14.61 42.81
N GLY A 204 39.57 -15.43 42.54
CA GLY A 204 40.70 -15.14 41.63
C GLY A 204 40.39 -15.18 40.13
N VAL A 205 39.22 -14.67 39.72
CA VAL A 205 38.88 -14.34 38.32
C VAL A 205 37.90 -13.17 38.32
N VAL A 206 38.25 -12.06 37.66
CA VAL A 206 37.36 -10.90 37.48
C VAL A 206 36.79 -10.95 36.05
N PRO A 207 35.50 -11.25 35.84
CA PRO A 207 34.93 -11.20 34.51
C PRO A 207 34.76 -9.74 34.09
N TYR A 208 35.66 -9.26 33.23
CA TYR A 208 35.52 -7.96 32.56
C TYR A 208 34.58 -8.15 31.38
N ALA A 209 33.42 -7.49 31.40
CA ALA A 209 32.47 -7.48 30.28
C ALA A 209 32.46 -6.09 29.64
N CYS A 210 33.14 -5.94 28.51
CA CYS A 210 33.06 -4.75 27.66
C CYS A 210 32.28 -5.07 26.39
N VAL A 211 31.26 -4.27 26.09
CA VAL A 211 30.48 -4.36 24.85
C VAL A 211 31.04 -3.33 23.88
N GLY A 212 31.96 -3.69 22.98
CA GLY A 212 32.61 -2.73 22.08
C GLY A 212 31.69 -2.18 20.97
N LEU A 213 31.90 -0.93 20.57
CA LEU A 213 31.20 -0.26 19.49
C LEU A 213 32.22 0.24 18.45
N GLY A 214 32.11 -0.23 17.20
CA GLY A 214 32.97 0.17 16.08
C GLY A 214 32.23 1.12 15.14
N GLY A 215 32.84 2.26 14.83
CA GLY A 215 32.32 3.22 13.85
C GLY A 215 33.26 3.33 12.63
N ASN A 216 32.68 3.41 11.43
CA ASN A 216 33.39 3.70 10.19
C ASN A 216 32.98 5.10 9.70
N PHE A 217 33.93 6.02 9.57
CA PHE A 217 33.67 7.38 9.09
C PHE A 217 34.06 7.48 7.61
N VAL A 218 33.09 7.70 6.74
CA VAL A 218 33.35 8.04 5.32
C VAL A 218 32.88 9.48 5.11
N GLY A 219 33.83 10.41 5.05
CA GLY A 219 33.57 11.79 4.66
C GLY A 219 33.66 11.92 3.14
N VAL A 220 32.62 12.44 2.50
CA VAL A 220 32.68 12.84 1.08
C VAL A 220 32.45 14.35 1.01
N VAL A 221 33.49 15.07 0.58
CA VAL A 221 33.36 16.46 0.09
C VAL A 221 33.59 16.38 -1.42
N ASP A 222 32.59 16.81 -2.18
CA ASP A 222 32.56 16.98 -3.63
C ASP A 222 33.54 16.11 -4.46
N GLY A 223 33.08 14.92 -4.88
CA GLY A 223 33.60 14.27 -6.09
C GLY A 223 34.93 13.50 -6.01
N HIS A 224 35.53 13.25 -4.85
CA HIS A 224 36.63 12.27 -4.69
C HIS A 224 36.45 11.40 -3.44
N ILE A 225 36.58 10.08 -3.60
CA ILE A 225 36.61 9.11 -2.48
C ILE A 225 38.08 8.97 -2.03
N THR A 226 38.42 9.47 -0.85
CA THR A 226 39.68 9.14 -0.16
C THR A 226 39.37 8.38 1.12
N ASN A 227 39.86 7.13 1.19
CA ASN A 227 39.80 6.29 2.39
C ASN A 227 41.01 6.63 3.27
N HIS A 228 40.78 7.18 4.46
CA HIS A 228 41.81 7.29 5.49
C HIS A 228 41.46 6.40 6.68
N SER A 229 42.12 5.25 6.78
CA SER A 229 42.21 4.47 8.00
C SER A 229 43.31 5.05 8.89
N SER A 230 42.94 5.72 9.98
CA SER A 230 43.82 6.01 11.10
C SER A 230 43.40 5.12 12.26
N SER A 231 44.27 4.18 12.61
CA SER A 231 44.15 3.33 13.78
C SER A 231 45.43 3.50 14.58
N ASP A 232 45.42 4.43 15.53
CA ASP A 232 46.45 4.53 16.56
C ASP A 232 45.91 3.93 17.86
N PRO A 233 46.40 2.75 18.29
CA PRO A 233 46.22 2.31 19.65
C PRO A 233 47.26 3.00 20.54
N VAL A 234 46.83 3.92 21.40
CA VAL A 234 47.63 4.36 22.55
C VAL A 234 47.13 3.60 23.77
N CYS A 235 47.93 2.64 24.23
CA CYS A 235 47.80 2.05 25.57
C CYS A 235 48.97 2.54 26.44
N HIS A 236 48.67 3.02 27.65
CA HIS A 236 49.57 3.01 28.79
C HIS A 236 49.12 1.92 29.75
#